data_AF-A0A0G3GRF0-F1
#
_entry.id   AF-A0A0G3GRF0-F1
#
_cell.length_a   1.000
_cell.length_b   1.000
_cell.length_c   1.000
_cell.angle_alpha   90.00
_cell.angle_beta   90.00
_cell.angle_gamma   90.00
#
_symmetry.space_group_name_H-M   'P 1'
#
loop_
_entity.id
_entity.type
_entity.pdbx_description
1 polymer ?
#
loop_
_entity_poly.entity_id
_entity_poly.type
_entity_poly.pdbx_seq_one_letter_code
_entity_poly.pdbx_strand_id
1 'polypeptide(L)'
;MRRSANRFLATMSTLGLVIGLTVAAPSASAQSSQFQPGGVLGSSALTGLSAEPTKPLHASSEAMFSSPLVAQGGVNALLSSLAIVGSSELPVFGSTFVEPPFPTVPGITRPKVVEKRQEDRAERWIIASPAMEREVEVLVRPARSTTATAPVLYLLDGVDAKPAGEWLSPGDAAQFGDDVTLVMPTQARASLWMDWDNDDPVLGRNKWETFLTEELPGLVEAQPEVRFNGKRAIGGISMGANAAVMIANLNPGRYDAVFGISGCYSTLDDIGHQITNLMVSSRGGNLDNVWGPFGSPGWQRHDVVSDPSGLAGTRMYLSAGSGVINDAEREFFYNATRSSEIALSATLEAGVRTCTQRLEREMNRHDLASNARFAYSDRGAHTWMNFNTQVGPAWEYIRPALY
;
A
#
# COMPACT_ATOMS: atom_id res chain seq x y z
N MET A 1 58.67 61.23 -3.25
CA MET A 1 58.19 62.63 -3.05
C MET A 1 56.84 62.78 -3.76
N ARG A 2 55.80 63.19 -3.00
CA ARG A 2 54.53 63.89 -3.34
C ARG A 2 53.66 63.40 -4.52
N ARG A 3 52.42 62.94 -4.23
CA ARG A 3 51.08 63.61 -4.42
C ARG A 3 50.58 63.53 -5.88
N SER A 4 49.32 63.29 -6.25
CA SER A 4 48.02 63.48 -5.58
C SER A 4 46.90 62.77 -6.37
N ALA A 5 45.78 62.53 -5.70
CA ALA A 5 44.57 61.84 -6.14
C ALA A 5 43.69 62.63 -7.16
N ASN A 6 42.82 61.90 -7.88
CA ASN A 6 41.43 62.30 -8.06
C ASN A 6 40.50 61.10 -8.36
N ARG A 7 39.29 61.19 -7.78
CA ARG A 7 38.19 60.21 -7.72
C ARG A 7 37.40 60.14 -9.03
N PHE A 8 36.67 59.05 -9.29
CA PHE A 8 35.25 59.07 -9.69
C PHE A 8 34.56 57.71 -9.46
N LEU A 9 33.23 57.76 -9.37
CA LEU A 9 32.30 56.89 -8.62
C LEU A 9 32.05 55.47 -9.19
N ALA A 10 31.64 54.59 -8.27
CA ALA A 10 31.01 53.29 -8.53
C ALA A 10 29.47 53.37 -8.39
N THR A 11 28.76 52.55 -9.17
CA THR A 11 27.32 52.26 -9.04
C THR A 11 27.12 50.74 -8.96
N MET A 12 26.72 50.24 -7.78
CA MET A 12 26.13 48.91 -7.58
C MET A 12 24.62 49.09 -7.31
N SER A 13 23.79 48.30 -7.99
CA SER A 13 22.35 48.21 -7.75
C SER A 13 22.05 47.00 -6.86
N THR A 14 21.45 47.22 -5.70
CA THR A 14 20.83 46.20 -4.84
C THR A 14 19.33 46.51 -4.73
N LEU A 15 18.50 45.53 -5.10
CA LEU A 15 17.04 45.61 -4.98
C LEU A 15 16.64 44.93 -3.66
N GLY A 16 16.21 45.72 -2.67
CA GLY A 16 15.62 45.25 -1.42
C GLY A 16 14.09 45.34 -1.47
N LEU A 17 13.40 44.24 -1.22
CA LEU A 17 11.94 44.16 -1.14
C LEU A 17 11.48 44.55 0.29
N VAL A 18 10.56 45.50 0.38
CA VAL A 18 10.00 46.06 1.62
C VAL A 18 8.76 45.27 2.05
N ILE A 19 8.73 44.88 3.33
CA ILE A 19 7.58 44.33 4.06
C ILE A 19 6.70 45.49 4.54
N GLY A 20 5.40 45.46 4.21
CA GLY A 20 4.40 46.39 4.74
C GLY A 20 3.34 45.66 5.57
N LEU A 21 3.39 45.83 6.90
CA LEU A 21 2.32 45.50 7.83
C LEU A 21 1.28 46.63 7.85
N THR A 22 0.00 46.30 7.72
CA THR A 22 -1.10 47.16 8.19
C THR A 22 -2.07 46.35 9.04
N VAL A 23 -2.34 46.88 10.24
CA VAL A 23 -3.28 46.35 11.22
C VAL A 23 -4.57 47.17 11.14
N ALA A 24 -5.72 46.51 11.04
CA ALA A 24 -7.01 47.11 11.34
C ALA A 24 -7.97 46.04 11.91
N ALA A 25 -8.65 46.38 13.00
CA ALA A 25 -9.75 45.64 13.62
C ALA A 25 -10.81 46.67 14.08
N PRO A 26 -11.99 46.25 14.57
CA PRO A 26 -13.13 45.80 13.76
C PRO A 26 -14.38 46.68 14.00
N SER A 27 -15.43 46.49 13.19
CA SER A 27 -16.78 46.95 13.54
C SER A 27 -17.84 45.93 13.12
N ALA A 28 -18.79 45.69 14.04
CA ALA A 28 -19.86 44.72 13.93
C ALA A 28 -21.17 45.37 13.47
N SER A 29 -22.00 44.64 12.70
CA SER A 29 -23.47 44.73 12.73
C SER A 29 -24.10 43.56 11.95
N ALA A 30 -25.40 43.33 12.21
CA ALA A 30 -26.08 42.04 12.23
C ALA A 30 -26.76 41.56 10.92
N GLN A 31 -26.91 40.23 10.85
CA GLN A 31 -27.95 39.38 10.23
C GLN A 31 -28.82 39.88 9.06
N SER A 32 -28.83 39.09 7.97
CA SER A 32 -30.07 38.47 7.48
C SER A 32 -29.79 37.23 6.63
N SER A 33 -30.69 36.25 6.74
CA SER A 33 -30.64 34.89 6.20
C SER A 33 -31.06 34.80 4.73
N GLN A 34 -30.24 34.15 3.90
CA GLN A 34 -30.69 33.56 2.63
C GLN A 34 -29.92 32.27 2.32
N PHE A 35 -30.69 31.21 2.06
CA PHE A 35 -30.25 29.87 1.71
C PHE A 35 -29.73 29.85 0.26
N GLN A 36 -28.54 29.28 0.02
CA GLN A 36 -27.99 28.95 -1.31
C GLN A 36 -27.41 27.52 -1.26
N PRO A 37 -27.76 26.62 -2.20
CA PRO A 37 -27.21 25.28 -2.25
C PRO A 37 -25.89 25.27 -3.05
N GLY A 38 -24.82 24.79 -2.45
CA GLY A 38 -23.49 24.72 -3.06
C GLY A 38 -22.44 25.43 -2.20
N GLY A 39 -22.02 24.79 -1.11
CA GLY A 39 -20.99 25.30 -0.20
C GLY A 39 -19.82 24.34 -0.14
N VAL A 40 -18.70 24.74 -0.76
CA VAL A 40 -17.37 24.17 -0.54
C VAL A 40 -17.04 24.31 0.95
N LEU A 41 -16.73 23.21 1.63
CA LEU A 41 -16.23 23.24 3.01
C LEU A 41 -14.94 24.06 3.04
N GLY A 42 -15.00 25.18 3.77
CA GLY A 42 -13.93 26.16 3.88
C GLY A 42 -12.64 25.59 4.48
N SER A 43 -11.53 26.14 4.00
CA SER A 43 -10.13 25.81 4.29
C SER A 43 -9.67 26.04 5.75
N SER A 44 -10.56 25.93 6.74
CA SER A 44 -10.26 26.21 8.15
C SER A 44 -9.51 25.08 8.86
N ALA A 45 -9.31 23.92 8.22
CA ALA A 45 -8.55 22.80 8.78
C ALA A 45 -7.03 22.91 8.56
N LEU A 46 -6.56 23.83 7.70
CA LEU A 46 -5.15 23.89 7.28
C LEU A 46 -4.34 25.05 7.88
N THR A 47 -4.95 25.95 8.66
CA THR A 47 -4.26 27.14 9.22
C THR A 47 -3.63 26.91 10.61
N GLY A 48 -3.30 25.67 10.98
CA GLY A 48 -2.65 25.36 12.26
C GLY A 48 -1.11 25.30 12.24
N LEU A 49 -0.48 25.40 11.08
CA LEU A 49 0.96 25.17 10.89
C LEU A 49 1.77 26.48 10.97
N SER A 50 1.67 27.21 12.08
CA SER A 50 2.64 28.28 12.39
C SER A 50 2.52 28.73 13.86
N ALA A 51 3.07 27.94 14.80
CA ALA A 51 3.53 28.41 16.11
C ALA A 51 4.41 27.35 16.81
N GLU A 52 5.35 27.84 17.63
CA GLU A 52 6.51 27.21 18.30
C GLU A 52 6.28 25.96 19.23
N PRO A 53 7.36 25.30 19.72
CA PRO A 53 7.47 23.84 19.69
C PRO A 53 6.99 23.10 20.96
N THR A 54 6.61 21.84 20.73
CA THR A 54 6.54 20.67 21.65
C THR A 54 5.25 20.28 22.37
N LYS A 55 4.15 21.04 22.37
CA LYS A 55 2.89 20.60 23.04
C LYS A 55 1.54 20.71 22.28
N PRO A 56 1.31 21.59 21.28
CA PRO A 56 -0.03 21.73 20.68
C PRO A 56 -0.36 20.74 19.54
N LEU A 57 0.64 19.99 19.04
CA LEU A 57 0.45 18.97 17.99
C LEU A 57 -0.34 17.73 18.48
N HIS A 58 -0.27 17.42 19.77
CA HIS A 58 -0.93 16.24 20.34
C HIS A 58 -2.45 16.41 20.37
N ALA A 59 -2.98 17.50 20.94
CA ALA A 59 -4.44 17.69 21.05
C ALA A 59 -5.14 17.92 19.70
N SER A 60 -4.46 18.54 18.72
CA SER A 60 -5.02 18.82 17.39
C SER A 60 -5.08 17.58 16.50
N SER A 61 -4.09 16.68 16.59
CA SER A 61 -4.13 15.38 15.91
C SER A 61 -5.16 14.41 16.51
N GLU A 62 -5.34 14.41 17.84
CA GLU A 62 -6.33 13.56 18.50
C GLU A 62 -7.78 13.87 18.10
N ALA A 63 -8.12 15.16 17.95
CA ALA A 63 -9.44 15.57 17.50
C ALA A 63 -9.68 15.20 16.02
N MET A 64 -8.66 15.31 15.17
CA MET A 64 -8.77 15.04 13.73
C MET A 64 -9.04 13.57 13.38
N PHE A 65 -8.51 12.62 14.16
CA PHE A 65 -8.62 11.18 13.85
C PHE A 65 -9.46 10.39 14.87
N SER A 66 -10.31 11.09 15.62
CA SER A 66 -11.31 10.48 16.51
C SER A 66 -12.65 10.22 15.81
N SER A 67 -12.84 10.72 14.58
CA SER A 67 -14.08 10.63 13.81
C SER A 67 -13.84 10.15 12.38
N PRO A 68 -14.63 9.19 11.86
CA PRO A 68 -14.51 8.71 10.49
C PRO A 68 -14.72 9.80 9.43
N LEU A 69 -15.62 10.76 9.69
CA LEU A 69 -15.94 11.84 8.74
C LEU A 69 -14.74 12.79 8.53
N VAL A 70 -14.01 13.07 9.61
CA VAL A 70 -12.84 13.96 9.56
C VAL A 70 -11.65 13.24 8.91
N ALA A 71 -11.47 11.95 9.19
CA ALA A 71 -10.48 11.12 8.51
C ALA A 71 -10.73 11.06 7.00
N GLN A 72 -11.98 10.92 6.55
CA GLN A 72 -12.34 10.92 5.13
C GLN A 72 -12.15 12.29 4.44
N GLY A 73 -12.52 13.39 5.10
CA GLY A 73 -12.36 14.74 4.53
C GLY A 73 -10.90 15.16 4.29
N GLY A 74 -9.95 14.57 5.03
CA GLY A 74 -8.51 14.83 4.89
C GLY A 74 -7.80 14.05 3.79
N VAL A 75 -8.44 13.01 3.22
CA VAL A 75 -7.79 12.05 2.30
C VAL A 75 -7.21 12.73 1.06
N ASN A 76 -8.02 13.45 0.30
CA ASN A 76 -7.58 14.04 -0.96
C ASN A 76 -6.53 15.13 -0.76
N ALA A 77 -6.66 15.93 0.29
CA ALA A 77 -5.71 17.01 0.59
C ALA A 77 -4.35 16.46 1.05
N LEU A 78 -4.35 15.46 1.94
CA LEU A 78 -3.11 14.86 2.44
C LEU A 78 -2.40 14.04 1.36
N LEU A 79 -3.12 13.16 0.65
CA LEU A 79 -2.52 12.36 -0.43
C LEU A 79 -1.98 13.25 -1.56
N SER A 80 -2.68 14.32 -1.92
CA SER A 80 -2.18 15.26 -2.93
C SER A 80 -0.98 16.08 -2.45
N SER A 81 -0.94 16.45 -1.16
CA SER A 81 0.23 17.14 -0.60
C SER A 81 1.49 16.27 -0.61
N LEU A 82 1.33 14.95 -0.42
CA LEU A 82 2.42 13.97 -0.49
C LEU A 82 2.93 13.75 -1.92
N ALA A 83 2.08 13.96 -2.93
CA ALA A 83 2.48 13.90 -4.34
C ALA A 83 3.20 15.18 -4.83
N ILE A 84 2.92 16.34 -4.23
CA ILE A 84 3.48 17.65 -4.63
C ILE A 84 4.81 17.94 -3.92
N VAL A 85 4.97 17.51 -2.66
CA VAL A 85 6.25 17.58 -1.96
C VAL A 85 7.13 16.47 -2.51
N GLY A 86 8.01 16.81 -3.46
CA GLY A 86 9.03 15.89 -3.97
C GLY A 86 9.70 15.14 -2.81
N SER A 87 9.78 13.83 -2.96
CA SER A 87 9.97 12.78 -1.95
C SER A 87 11.25 12.83 -1.09
N SER A 88 11.93 13.98 -1.01
CA SER A 88 13.17 14.15 -0.26
C SER A 88 13.00 14.71 1.15
N GLU A 89 11.86 15.32 1.50
CA GLU A 89 11.76 16.10 2.76
C GLU A 89 10.87 15.52 3.86
N LEU A 90 10.13 14.42 3.64
CA LEU A 90 9.37 13.76 4.70
C LEU A 90 9.62 12.24 4.68
N PRO A 91 10.24 11.67 5.74
CA PRO A 91 10.43 10.22 5.88
C PRO A 91 9.11 9.61 6.38
N VAL A 92 8.12 9.57 5.49
CA VAL A 92 6.73 9.23 5.86
C VAL A 92 6.54 7.72 6.11
N PHE A 93 7.47 6.88 5.64
CA PHE A 93 7.39 5.42 5.78
C PHE A 93 8.75 4.77 6.14
N GLY A 94 9.58 5.48 6.91
CA GLY A 94 10.94 5.05 7.24
C GLY A 94 12.02 5.69 6.36
N SER A 95 13.27 5.34 6.63
CA SER A 95 14.47 5.92 6.01
C SER A 95 14.37 5.97 4.49
N THR A 96 14.67 7.13 3.89
CA THR A 96 14.88 7.34 2.44
C THR A 96 16.15 6.65 1.93
N PHE A 97 16.64 5.62 2.64
CA PHE A 97 17.76 4.82 2.17
C PHE A 97 17.36 4.17 0.85
N VAL A 98 18.01 4.62 -0.20
CA VAL A 98 17.93 4.00 -1.52
C VAL A 98 18.74 2.73 -1.42
N GLU A 99 18.06 1.63 -1.10
CA GLU A 99 18.64 0.30 -1.27
C GLU A 99 18.81 0.07 -2.77
N PRO A 100 20.00 -0.31 -3.25
CA PRO A 100 20.20 -0.58 -4.67
C PRO A 100 19.27 -1.73 -5.09
N PRO A 101 18.74 -1.71 -6.33
CA PRO A 101 17.91 -2.80 -6.81
C PRO A 101 18.71 -4.10 -6.85
N PHE A 102 18.01 -5.23 -6.73
CA PHE A 102 18.63 -6.54 -6.90
C PHE A 102 19.23 -6.64 -8.31
N PRO A 103 20.50 -7.06 -8.44
CA PRO A 103 21.16 -7.14 -9.74
C PRO A 103 20.50 -8.23 -10.60
N THR A 104 20.36 -7.94 -11.89
CA THR A 104 20.01 -8.96 -12.88
C THR A 104 21.21 -9.89 -13.11
N VAL A 105 20.93 -11.17 -13.29
CA VAL A 105 21.86 -12.26 -13.58
C VAL A 105 21.54 -12.80 -14.98
N PRO A 106 22.27 -12.33 -16.02
CA PRO A 106 22.07 -12.81 -17.39
C PRO A 106 22.24 -14.33 -17.50
N GLY A 107 21.42 -14.98 -18.32
CA GLY A 107 21.50 -16.42 -18.59
C GLY A 107 20.54 -17.30 -17.79
N ILE A 108 19.70 -16.73 -16.94
CA ILE A 108 18.54 -17.44 -16.37
C ILE A 108 17.51 -17.62 -17.49
N THR A 109 17.37 -18.85 -17.98
CA THR A 109 16.52 -19.18 -19.16
C THR A 109 15.28 -20.00 -18.83
N ARG A 110 15.18 -20.54 -17.61
CA ARG A 110 14.01 -21.29 -17.16
C ARG A 110 13.78 -21.15 -15.65
N PRO A 111 12.52 -21.19 -15.18
CA PRO A 111 12.24 -21.21 -13.76
C PRO A 111 12.79 -22.49 -13.11
N LYS A 112 13.40 -22.37 -11.94
CA LYS A 112 13.83 -23.53 -11.13
C LYS A 112 14.01 -23.15 -9.66
N VAL A 113 13.81 -24.13 -8.78
CA VAL A 113 14.32 -24.06 -7.40
C VAL A 113 15.83 -24.25 -7.45
N VAL A 114 16.58 -23.25 -7.00
CA VAL A 114 18.05 -23.22 -6.94
C VAL A 114 18.53 -23.84 -5.64
N GLU A 115 17.94 -23.41 -4.52
CA GLU A 115 18.31 -23.82 -3.18
C GLU A 115 17.05 -23.84 -2.29
N LYS A 116 17.05 -24.73 -1.28
CA LYS A 116 16.12 -24.70 -0.16
C LYS A 116 16.94 -24.74 1.13
N ARG A 117 16.68 -23.81 2.04
CA ARG A 117 17.35 -23.72 3.34
C ARG A 117 16.32 -23.72 4.46
N GLN A 118 16.46 -24.63 5.41
CA GLN A 118 15.60 -24.64 6.59
C GLN A 118 15.87 -23.41 7.47
N GLU A 119 14.81 -22.73 7.88
CA GLU A 119 14.81 -21.69 8.92
C GLU A 119 13.84 -22.10 10.05
N ASP A 120 13.79 -21.34 11.14
CA ASP A 120 13.06 -21.74 12.36
C ASP A 120 11.55 -21.95 12.13
N ARG A 121 10.91 -21.08 11.33
CA ARG A 121 9.44 -21.07 11.14
C ARG A 121 8.97 -21.37 9.72
N ALA A 122 9.92 -21.52 8.78
CA ALA A 122 9.68 -21.76 7.36
C ALA A 122 10.97 -22.28 6.70
N GLU A 123 10.89 -22.70 5.45
CA GLU A 123 12.02 -22.91 4.57
C GLU A 123 12.20 -21.68 3.67
N ARG A 124 13.43 -21.24 3.46
CA ARG A 124 13.75 -20.24 2.43
C ARG A 124 14.16 -20.92 1.15
N TRP A 125 13.41 -20.66 0.09
CA TRP A 125 13.65 -21.17 -1.24
C TRP A 125 14.21 -20.05 -2.12
N ILE A 126 15.24 -20.37 -2.89
CA ILE A 126 15.80 -19.49 -3.90
C ILE A 126 15.26 -19.94 -5.26
N ILE A 127 14.50 -19.08 -5.92
CA ILE A 127 13.84 -19.37 -7.20
C ILE A 127 14.46 -18.53 -8.30
N ALA A 128 15.04 -19.17 -9.31
CA ALA A 128 15.49 -18.45 -10.50
C ALA A 128 14.27 -18.02 -11.32
N SER A 129 14.13 -16.72 -11.57
CA SER A 129 13.09 -16.11 -12.40
C SER A 129 13.69 -15.61 -13.72
N PRO A 130 13.38 -16.26 -14.85
CA PRO A 130 13.72 -15.74 -16.17
C PRO A 130 13.12 -14.36 -16.43
N ALA A 131 11.85 -14.13 -16.06
CA ALA A 131 11.19 -12.86 -16.34
C ALA A 131 11.87 -11.68 -15.62
N MET A 132 12.26 -11.86 -14.35
CA MET A 132 13.01 -10.85 -13.59
C MET A 132 14.53 -10.89 -13.82
N GLU A 133 15.03 -11.87 -14.57
CA GLU A 133 16.45 -12.15 -14.74
C GLU A 133 17.20 -12.19 -13.40
N ARG A 134 16.62 -12.78 -12.35
CA ARG A 134 17.29 -12.86 -11.03
C ARG A 134 16.81 -14.05 -10.21
N GLU A 135 17.53 -14.32 -9.13
CA GLU A 135 17.08 -15.26 -8.11
C GLU A 135 16.25 -14.53 -7.05
N VAL A 136 15.09 -15.09 -6.72
CA VAL A 136 14.08 -14.51 -5.83
C VAL A 136 13.95 -15.39 -4.60
N GLU A 137 13.93 -14.76 -3.43
CA GLU A 137 13.69 -15.46 -2.17
C GLU A 137 12.18 -15.65 -1.93
N VAL A 138 11.81 -16.87 -1.53
CA VAL A 138 10.45 -17.25 -1.18
C VAL A 138 10.48 -18.02 0.13
N LEU A 139 9.73 -17.56 1.13
CA LEU A 139 9.54 -18.32 2.37
C LEU A 139 8.38 -19.30 2.17
N VAL A 140 8.62 -20.58 2.43
CA VAL A 140 7.63 -21.65 2.29
C VAL A 140 7.46 -22.33 3.64
N ARG A 141 6.24 -22.36 4.16
CA ARG A 141 5.87 -23.15 5.35
C ARG A 141 4.95 -24.28 4.90
N PRO A 142 5.46 -25.50 4.66
CA PRO A 142 4.62 -26.63 4.29
C PRO A 142 3.58 -26.95 5.36
N ALA A 143 2.42 -27.47 4.94
CA ALA A 143 1.43 -28.01 5.87
C ALA A 143 2.04 -29.13 6.75
N ARG A 144 1.69 -29.14 8.04
CA ARG A 144 2.29 -30.02 9.06
C ARG A 144 1.97 -31.50 8.85
N SER A 145 0.78 -31.82 8.35
CA SER A 145 0.38 -33.21 8.11
C SER A 145 1.20 -33.81 6.99
N THR A 146 1.95 -34.87 7.27
CA THR A 146 2.79 -35.58 6.28
C THR A 146 2.02 -36.59 5.42
N THR A 147 0.73 -36.80 5.71
CA THR A 147 -0.11 -37.81 5.04
C THR A 147 -1.33 -37.22 4.34
N ALA A 148 -1.86 -36.09 4.80
CA ALA A 148 -2.99 -35.42 4.16
C ALA A 148 -2.50 -34.46 3.07
N THR A 149 -3.33 -34.27 2.03
CA THR A 149 -3.15 -33.21 1.05
C THR A 149 -3.58 -31.86 1.63
N ALA A 150 -2.94 -30.78 1.20
CA ALA A 150 -3.19 -29.42 1.69
C ALA A 150 -3.36 -28.42 0.54
N PRO A 151 -4.14 -27.35 0.73
CA PRO A 151 -4.14 -26.21 -0.17
C PRO A 151 -2.87 -25.39 -0.03
N VAL A 152 -2.63 -24.54 -1.02
CA VAL A 152 -1.54 -23.56 -1.02
C VAL A 152 -2.10 -22.15 -0.91
N LEU A 153 -1.54 -21.34 0.00
CA LEU A 153 -1.88 -19.93 0.17
C LEU A 153 -0.66 -19.05 -0.13
N TYR A 154 -0.78 -18.25 -1.18
CA TYR A 154 0.20 -17.22 -1.54
C TYR A 154 -0.07 -15.94 -0.75
N LEU A 155 0.92 -15.46 -0.01
CA LEU A 155 0.82 -14.32 0.90
C LEU A 155 1.74 -13.19 0.43
N LEU A 156 1.14 -12.05 0.08
CA LEU A 156 1.82 -10.89 -0.46
C LEU A 156 2.04 -9.83 0.63
N ASP A 157 3.30 -9.43 0.82
CA ASP A 157 3.70 -8.37 1.75
C ASP A 157 3.20 -6.98 1.28
N GLY A 158 3.30 -6.00 2.18
CA GLY A 158 3.00 -4.60 1.89
C GLY A 158 4.11 -3.90 1.08
N VAL A 159 4.10 -2.56 1.10
CA VAL A 159 5.02 -1.73 0.28
C VAL A 159 6.50 -1.98 0.57
N ASP A 160 6.82 -2.46 1.77
CA ASP A 160 8.19 -2.73 2.22
C ASP A 160 8.74 -4.04 1.65
N ALA A 161 7.94 -5.12 1.62
CA ALA A 161 8.23 -6.44 1.06
C ALA A 161 9.72 -6.86 1.19
N LYS A 162 10.22 -6.84 2.43
CA LYS A 162 11.64 -7.02 2.77
C LYS A 162 12.09 -8.46 2.56
N PRO A 163 13.39 -8.74 2.36
CA PRO A 163 13.90 -10.11 2.25
C PRO A 163 13.50 -11.04 3.40
N ALA A 164 13.40 -10.49 4.63
CA ALA A 164 12.98 -11.24 5.81
C ALA A 164 11.52 -11.75 5.75
N GLY A 165 10.68 -11.17 4.87
CA GLY A 165 9.24 -11.38 4.82
C GLY A 165 8.52 -10.72 5.99
N GLU A 166 7.29 -10.26 5.77
CA GLU A 166 6.51 -9.60 6.84
C GLU A 166 5.55 -10.57 7.53
N TRP A 167 5.08 -11.61 6.83
CA TRP A 167 4.10 -12.56 7.36
C TRP A 167 4.58 -13.43 8.54
N LEU A 168 5.88 -13.61 8.75
CA LEU A 168 6.39 -14.44 9.86
C LEU A 168 6.60 -13.67 11.18
N SER A 169 6.72 -12.34 11.14
CA SER A 169 7.02 -11.55 12.33
C SER A 169 5.96 -10.51 12.63
N PRO A 170 5.83 -9.38 11.88
CA PRO A 170 4.74 -8.45 12.14
C PRO A 170 3.39 -9.02 11.71
N GLY A 171 3.35 -9.82 10.65
CA GLY A 171 2.21 -10.66 10.32
C GLY A 171 2.18 -11.89 11.22
N ASP A 172 1.01 -12.20 11.75
CA ASP A 172 0.80 -13.35 12.61
C ASP A 172 0.35 -14.56 11.77
N ALA A 173 1.24 -15.09 10.93
CA ALA A 173 0.92 -16.23 10.07
C ALA A 173 0.55 -17.52 10.83
N ALA A 174 0.66 -17.56 12.16
CA ALA A 174 0.15 -18.67 12.95
C ALA A 174 -1.40 -18.76 12.89
N GLN A 175 -2.08 -17.64 12.63
CA GLN A 175 -3.55 -17.60 12.52
C GLN A 175 -4.12 -18.42 11.35
N PHE A 176 -3.31 -18.73 10.32
CA PHE A 176 -3.72 -19.63 9.23
C PHE A 176 -3.75 -21.11 9.64
N GLY A 177 -3.16 -21.45 10.79
CA GLY A 177 -2.99 -22.82 11.25
C GLY A 177 -1.98 -23.63 10.42
N ASP A 178 -2.00 -24.94 10.65
CA ASP A 178 -0.95 -25.85 10.20
C ASP A 178 -1.37 -26.77 9.04
N ASP A 179 -2.63 -26.73 8.62
CA ASP A 179 -3.18 -27.61 7.57
C ASP A 179 -3.03 -27.03 6.16
N VAL A 180 -2.42 -25.85 6.03
CA VAL A 180 -2.20 -25.13 4.77
C VAL A 180 -0.72 -24.89 4.53
N THR A 181 -0.29 -25.01 3.27
CA THR A 181 1.06 -24.59 2.88
C THR A 181 1.06 -23.09 2.62
N LEU A 182 1.86 -22.33 3.36
CA LEU A 182 2.04 -20.90 3.12
C LEU A 182 3.22 -20.65 2.20
N VAL A 183 3.02 -19.81 1.19
CA VAL A 183 4.06 -19.36 0.25
C VAL A 183 4.13 -17.85 0.32
N MET A 184 5.25 -17.32 0.78
CA MET A 184 5.47 -15.90 1.06
C MET A 184 6.67 -15.43 0.22
N PRO A 185 6.47 -15.04 -1.05
CA PRO A 185 7.49 -14.38 -1.83
C PRO A 185 7.96 -13.10 -1.14
N THR A 186 9.24 -12.77 -1.24
CA THR A 186 9.81 -11.57 -0.63
C THR A 186 10.49 -10.69 -1.69
N GLN A 187 11.12 -9.59 -1.28
CA GLN A 187 11.93 -8.71 -2.13
C GLN A 187 11.15 -7.89 -3.18
N ALA A 188 9.86 -7.65 -2.97
CA ALA A 188 8.97 -6.96 -3.91
C ALA A 188 8.70 -5.49 -3.56
N ARG A 189 9.67 -4.83 -2.92
CA ARG A 189 9.59 -3.45 -2.39
C ARG A 189 9.00 -2.50 -3.44
N ALA A 190 7.87 -1.88 -3.11
CA ALA A 190 7.13 -0.90 -3.93
C ALA A 190 6.85 -1.31 -5.39
N SER A 191 6.87 -2.60 -5.68
CA SER A 191 6.71 -3.13 -7.04
C SER A 191 5.26 -3.22 -7.53
N LEU A 192 4.29 -2.93 -6.64
CA LEU A 192 2.88 -3.24 -6.82
C LEU A 192 2.57 -4.74 -7.00
N TRP A 193 3.58 -5.63 -6.92
CA TRP A 193 3.49 -7.04 -7.31
C TRP A 193 3.00 -7.26 -8.74
N MET A 194 3.32 -6.33 -9.65
CA MET A 194 2.85 -6.35 -11.03
C MET A 194 4.02 -6.37 -12.01
N ASP A 195 3.71 -6.68 -13.27
CA ASP A 195 4.65 -6.55 -14.37
C ASP A 195 4.73 -5.08 -14.80
N TRP A 196 5.96 -4.54 -14.82
CA TRP A 196 6.22 -3.17 -15.24
C TRP A 196 6.63 -3.12 -16.71
N ASP A 197 6.23 -2.06 -17.42
CA ASP A 197 6.59 -1.83 -18.82
C ASP A 197 8.10 -1.58 -18.98
N ASN A 198 8.70 -0.86 -18.03
CA ASN A 198 10.11 -0.48 -18.05
C ASN A 198 10.82 -0.85 -16.75
N ASP A 199 12.12 -1.16 -16.84
CA ASP A 199 12.98 -1.31 -15.68
C ASP A 199 13.17 0.04 -14.98
N ASP A 200 13.10 0.03 -13.65
CA ASP A 200 13.24 1.23 -12.84
C ASP A 200 14.67 1.36 -12.28
N PRO A 201 15.31 2.55 -12.33
CA PRO A 201 16.67 2.72 -11.82
C PRO A 201 16.79 2.49 -10.31
N VAL A 202 15.70 2.60 -9.55
CA VAL A 202 15.66 2.41 -8.09
C VAL A 202 15.05 1.07 -7.72
N LEU A 203 13.96 0.67 -8.38
CA LEU A 203 13.21 -0.55 -8.05
C LEU A 203 13.52 -1.74 -8.96
N GLY A 204 14.37 -1.55 -9.97
CA GLY A 204 14.85 -2.62 -10.85
C GLY A 204 13.79 -3.16 -11.80
N ARG A 205 14.02 -4.39 -12.23
CA ARG A 205 13.14 -5.14 -13.15
C ARG A 205 12.02 -5.82 -12.37
N ASN A 206 10.78 -5.41 -12.63
CA ASN A 206 9.59 -5.92 -11.94
C ASN A 206 8.73 -6.73 -12.91
N LYS A 207 8.72 -8.06 -12.71
CA LYS A 207 7.89 -9.03 -13.44
C LYS A 207 7.17 -9.98 -12.47
N TRP A 208 6.51 -9.38 -11.48
CA TRP A 208 5.92 -10.09 -10.36
C TRP A 208 4.60 -10.78 -10.69
N GLU A 209 3.78 -10.23 -11.60
CA GLU A 209 2.57 -10.91 -12.07
C GLU A 209 3.01 -12.22 -12.75
N THR A 210 3.98 -12.15 -13.66
CA THR A 210 4.55 -13.34 -14.32
C THR A 210 5.14 -14.33 -13.30
N PHE A 211 5.94 -13.86 -12.34
CA PHE A 211 6.53 -14.75 -11.34
C PHE A 211 5.48 -15.48 -10.50
N LEU A 212 4.45 -14.77 -10.04
CA LEU A 212 3.38 -15.32 -9.21
C LEU A 212 2.38 -16.19 -9.99
N THR A 213 2.27 -15.97 -11.30
CA THR A 213 1.24 -16.61 -12.15
C THR A 213 1.75 -17.67 -13.12
N GLU A 214 3.04 -17.70 -13.39
CA GLU A 214 3.61 -18.63 -14.39
C GLU A 214 4.80 -19.39 -13.83
N GLU A 215 5.69 -18.71 -13.11
CA GLU A 215 6.99 -19.29 -12.72
C GLU A 215 6.94 -20.04 -11.38
N LEU A 216 6.44 -19.40 -10.33
CA LEU A 216 6.50 -19.91 -8.96
C LEU A 216 5.55 -21.09 -8.70
N PRO A 217 4.27 -21.06 -9.12
CA PRO A 217 3.31 -22.07 -8.63
C PRO A 217 3.63 -23.48 -9.07
N GLY A 218 4.04 -23.68 -10.32
CA GLY A 218 4.46 -25.01 -10.80
C GLY A 218 5.70 -25.54 -10.07
N LEU A 219 6.58 -24.67 -9.57
CA LEU A 219 7.75 -25.07 -8.80
C LEU A 219 7.45 -25.44 -7.36
N VAL A 220 6.44 -24.82 -6.75
CA VAL A 220 6.05 -25.09 -5.35
C VAL A 220 5.02 -26.20 -5.26
N GLU A 221 3.95 -26.13 -6.04
CA GLU A 221 2.82 -27.08 -5.97
C GLU A 221 3.19 -28.50 -6.40
N ALA A 222 4.25 -28.65 -7.23
CA ALA A 222 4.76 -29.95 -7.66
C ALA A 222 5.65 -30.64 -6.61
N GLN A 223 5.96 -29.99 -5.49
CA GLN A 223 6.90 -30.51 -4.51
C GLN A 223 6.22 -31.57 -3.64
N PRO A 224 6.79 -32.79 -3.49
CA PRO A 224 6.16 -33.87 -2.74
C PRO A 224 5.80 -33.50 -1.29
N GLU A 225 6.60 -32.64 -0.65
CA GLU A 225 6.37 -32.16 0.71
C GLU A 225 5.18 -31.20 0.85
N VAL A 226 4.77 -30.55 -0.24
CA VAL A 226 3.62 -29.62 -0.26
C VAL A 226 2.29 -30.38 -0.30
N ARG A 227 2.27 -31.58 -0.91
CA ARG A 227 1.08 -32.45 -1.03
C ARG A 227 -0.15 -31.67 -1.50
N PHE A 228 0.01 -30.93 -2.58
CA PHE A 228 -1.01 -30.00 -3.06
C PHE A 228 -2.34 -30.72 -3.39
N ASN A 229 -3.45 -30.23 -2.84
CA ASN A 229 -4.78 -30.80 -3.06
C ASN A 229 -5.49 -30.27 -4.33
N GLY A 230 -4.82 -29.43 -5.12
CA GLY A 230 -5.41 -28.80 -6.30
C GLY A 230 -6.07 -27.44 -6.04
N LYS A 231 -6.16 -26.99 -4.78
CA LYS A 231 -6.84 -25.75 -4.38
C LYS A 231 -5.88 -24.69 -3.88
N ARG A 232 -5.97 -23.48 -4.42
CA ARG A 232 -5.07 -22.38 -4.06
C ARG A 232 -5.80 -21.08 -3.79
N ALA A 233 -5.23 -20.29 -2.89
CA ALA A 233 -5.65 -18.93 -2.63
C ALA A 233 -4.47 -17.96 -2.74
N ILE A 234 -4.78 -16.69 -2.97
CA ILE A 234 -3.84 -15.58 -2.88
C ILE A 234 -4.38 -14.53 -1.92
N GLY A 235 -3.52 -13.88 -1.16
CA GLY A 235 -3.97 -12.79 -0.32
C GLY A 235 -2.84 -11.89 0.14
N GLY A 236 -3.20 -10.75 0.69
CA GLY A 236 -2.21 -9.75 1.05
C GLY A 236 -2.75 -8.66 1.97
N ILE A 237 -1.83 -7.79 2.38
CA ILE A 237 -2.09 -6.56 3.14
C ILE A 237 -1.64 -5.35 2.31
N SER A 238 -2.33 -4.21 2.44
CA SER A 238 -1.91 -2.95 1.81
C SER A 238 -1.63 -3.12 0.29
N MET A 239 -0.42 -2.81 -0.19
CA MET A 239 0.03 -3.09 -1.56
C MET A 239 -0.23 -4.54 -2.01
N GLY A 240 0.08 -5.53 -1.15
CA GLY A 240 -0.19 -6.94 -1.42
C GLY A 240 -1.67 -7.26 -1.49
N ALA A 241 -2.53 -6.56 -0.76
CA ALA A 241 -3.99 -6.71 -0.86
C ALA A 241 -4.49 -6.27 -2.24
N ASN A 242 -4.00 -5.11 -2.72
CA ASN A 242 -4.34 -4.58 -4.04
C ASN A 242 -3.95 -5.60 -5.12
N ALA A 243 -2.71 -6.08 -5.03
CA ALA A 243 -2.16 -7.03 -5.97
C ALA A 243 -2.89 -8.36 -5.98
N ALA A 244 -3.20 -8.93 -4.81
CA ALA A 244 -3.87 -10.23 -4.73
C ALA A 244 -5.22 -10.23 -5.46
N VAL A 245 -6.02 -9.18 -5.25
CA VAL A 245 -7.32 -9.03 -5.91
C VAL A 245 -7.16 -8.73 -7.40
N MET A 246 -6.20 -7.88 -7.77
CA MET A 246 -5.93 -7.55 -9.17
C MET A 246 -5.42 -8.77 -9.96
N ILE A 247 -4.46 -9.53 -9.42
CA ILE A 247 -3.97 -10.79 -10.01
C ILE A 247 -5.10 -11.80 -10.15
N ALA A 248 -5.97 -11.95 -9.13
CA ALA A 248 -7.11 -12.85 -9.21
C ALA A 248 -8.10 -12.43 -10.31
N ASN A 249 -8.38 -11.13 -10.46
CA ASN A 249 -9.25 -10.61 -11.52
C ASN A 249 -8.64 -10.84 -12.93
N LEU A 250 -7.33 -10.65 -13.06
CA LEU A 250 -6.61 -10.84 -14.32
C LEU A 250 -6.42 -12.32 -14.72
N ASN A 251 -6.62 -13.23 -13.76
CA ASN A 251 -6.43 -14.67 -13.96
C ASN A 251 -7.68 -15.46 -13.51
N PRO A 252 -8.83 -15.32 -14.21
CA PRO A 252 -10.07 -15.94 -13.79
C PRO A 252 -9.94 -17.47 -13.64
N GLY A 253 -10.44 -18.01 -12.52
CA GLY A 253 -10.40 -19.44 -12.22
C GLY A 253 -9.05 -19.99 -11.74
N ARG A 254 -8.00 -19.15 -11.64
CA ARG A 254 -6.68 -19.58 -11.15
C ARG A 254 -6.65 -19.80 -9.64
N TYR A 255 -7.37 -18.98 -8.88
CA TYR A 255 -7.47 -19.01 -7.43
C TYR A 255 -8.89 -19.32 -7.00
N ASP A 256 -9.07 -20.29 -6.11
CA ASP A 256 -10.38 -20.64 -5.54
C ASP A 256 -10.86 -19.60 -4.53
N ALA A 257 -9.92 -18.90 -3.90
CA ALA A 257 -10.21 -17.80 -3.01
C ALA A 257 -9.15 -16.69 -3.03
N VAL A 258 -9.57 -15.47 -2.67
CA VAL A 258 -8.68 -14.34 -2.42
C VAL A 258 -9.03 -13.61 -1.13
N PHE A 259 -8.04 -13.06 -0.45
CA PHE A 259 -8.31 -12.09 0.60
C PHE A 259 -7.44 -10.83 0.47
N GLY A 260 -7.98 -9.70 0.91
CA GLY A 260 -7.26 -8.43 0.89
C GLY A 260 -7.57 -7.63 2.15
N ILE A 261 -6.53 -7.25 2.88
CA ILE A 261 -6.66 -6.47 4.11
C ILE A 261 -6.10 -5.07 3.85
N SER A 262 -6.96 -4.06 4.01
CA SER A 262 -6.66 -2.64 3.83
C SER A 262 -6.14 -2.30 2.43
N GLY A 263 -6.86 -2.77 1.40
CA GLY A 263 -6.50 -2.55 -0.01
C GLY A 263 -7.30 -1.45 -0.72
N CYS A 264 -6.76 -0.95 -1.82
CA CYS A 264 -7.41 -0.11 -2.81
C CYS A 264 -7.37 -0.77 -4.20
N TYR A 265 -8.55 -0.96 -4.80
CA TYR A 265 -8.72 -1.83 -5.97
C TYR A 265 -9.05 -1.09 -7.27
N SER A 266 -9.12 0.24 -7.21
CA SER A 266 -9.11 1.09 -8.41
C SER A 266 -7.72 1.71 -8.57
N THR A 267 -7.29 1.86 -9.81
CA THR A 267 -6.09 2.59 -10.24
C THR A 267 -6.45 3.87 -10.99
N LEU A 268 -7.68 3.98 -11.52
CA LEU A 268 -8.13 5.10 -12.35
C LEU A 268 -8.82 6.21 -11.59
N ASP A 269 -9.43 5.91 -10.44
CA ASP A 269 -10.08 6.94 -9.65
C ASP A 269 -9.06 7.79 -8.86
N ASP A 270 -9.44 9.01 -8.45
CA ASP A 270 -8.51 9.95 -7.81
C ASP A 270 -7.79 9.35 -6.58
N ILE A 271 -8.49 8.56 -5.76
CA ILE A 271 -7.89 7.96 -4.55
C ILE A 271 -6.98 6.81 -4.96
N GLY A 272 -7.44 5.96 -5.89
CA GLY A 272 -6.70 4.83 -6.44
C GLY A 272 -5.41 5.22 -7.13
N HIS A 273 -5.44 6.25 -7.97
CA HIS A 273 -4.27 6.81 -8.63
C HIS A 273 -3.26 7.34 -7.59
N GLN A 274 -3.72 8.11 -6.60
CA GLN A 274 -2.82 8.68 -5.60
C GLN A 274 -2.22 7.63 -4.67
N ILE A 275 -2.98 6.58 -4.31
CA ILE A 275 -2.44 5.45 -3.53
C ILE A 275 -1.43 4.67 -4.37
N THR A 276 -1.71 4.40 -5.65
CA THR A 276 -0.78 3.77 -6.60
C THR A 276 0.53 4.56 -6.70
N ASN A 277 0.43 5.87 -6.89
CA ASN A 277 1.58 6.77 -6.90
C ASN A 277 2.34 6.73 -5.58
N LEU A 278 1.66 6.79 -4.44
CA LEU A 278 2.28 6.74 -3.12
C LEU A 278 3.05 5.44 -2.89
N MET A 279 2.50 4.28 -3.28
CA MET A 279 3.17 2.99 -3.13
C MET A 279 4.51 2.98 -3.88
N VAL A 280 4.54 3.43 -5.13
CA VAL A 280 5.74 3.46 -5.98
C VAL A 280 6.73 4.54 -5.53
N SER A 281 6.27 5.79 -5.41
CA SER A 281 7.12 6.95 -5.15
C SER A 281 7.70 6.96 -3.73
N SER A 282 7.02 6.36 -2.74
CA SER A 282 7.49 6.28 -1.34
C SER A 282 8.81 5.53 -1.17
N ARG A 283 9.24 4.79 -2.19
CA ARG A 283 10.48 4.01 -2.22
C ARG A 283 11.42 4.44 -3.34
N GLY A 284 11.11 5.56 -3.99
CA GLY A 284 11.92 6.20 -5.03
C GLY A 284 11.66 5.72 -6.45
N GLY A 285 10.65 4.87 -6.68
CA GLY A 285 10.30 4.41 -8.02
C GLY A 285 9.60 5.49 -8.85
N ASN A 286 9.68 5.35 -10.17
CA ASN A 286 8.97 6.19 -11.11
C ASN A 286 7.70 5.48 -11.62
N LEU A 287 6.56 6.10 -11.37
CA LEU A 287 5.25 5.56 -11.76
C LEU A 287 5.09 5.40 -13.29
N ASP A 288 5.77 6.23 -14.10
CA ASP A 288 5.73 6.14 -15.56
C ASP A 288 6.33 4.81 -16.10
N ASN A 289 7.13 4.11 -15.28
CA ASN A 289 7.72 2.83 -15.65
C ASN A 289 6.73 1.65 -15.53
N VAL A 290 5.59 1.83 -14.85
CA VAL A 290 4.70 0.73 -14.47
C VAL A 290 3.81 0.30 -15.64
N TRP A 291 2.85 1.13 -16.04
CA TRP A 291 1.83 0.80 -17.05
C TRP A 291 1.68 1.89 -18.12
N GLY A 292 2.77 2.63 -18.35
CA GLY A 292 2.80 3.82 -19.18
C GLY A 292 1.98 4.99 -18.61
N PRO A 293 1.60 5.96 -19.45
CA PRO A 293 0.91 7.17 -19.01
C PRO A 293 -0.41 6.87 -18.28
N PHE A 294 -0.74 7.65 -17.25
CA PHE A 294 -2.02 7.52 -16.54
C PHE A 294 -3.21 7.51 -17.50
N GLY A 295 -4.15 6.57 -17.29
CA GLY A 295 -5.33 6.38 -18.13
C GLY A 295 -5.08 5.57 -19.43
N SER A 296 -3.84 5.13 -19.69
CA SER A 296 -3.52 4.21 -20.79
C SER A 296 -4.27 2.87 -20.65
N PRO A 297 -4.28 2.03 -21.69
CA PRO A 297 -4.80 0.66 -21.59
C PRO A 297 -4.13 -0.17 -20.48
N GLY A 298 -2.87 0.11 -20.14
CA GLY A 298 -2.18 -0.55 -19.04
C GLY A 298 -2.84 -0.24 -17.71
N TRP A 299 -3.15 1.03 -17.42
CA TRP A 299 -3.90 1.42 -16.22
C TRP A 299 -5.31 0.82 -16.19
N GLN A 300 -6.01 0.85 -17.32
CA GLN A 300 -7.37 0.31 -17.44
C GLN A 300 -7.41 -1.21 -17.21
N ARG A 301 -6.43 -1.96 -17.74
CA ARG A 301 -6.31 -3.40 -17.50
C ARG A 301 -6.20 -3.72 -16.00
N HIS A 302 -5.50 -2.89 -15.26
CA HIS A 302 -5.22 -3.09 -13.84
C HIS A 302 -6.26 -2.43 -12.90
N ASP A 303 -7.34 -1.85 -13.43
CA ASP A 303 -8.42 -1.28 -12.63
C ASP A 303 -9.54 -2.31 -12.38
N VAL A 304 -9.52 -2.95 -11.21
CA VAL A 304 -10.51 -4.00 -10.86
C VAL A 304 -11.92 -3.43 -10.71
N VAL A 305 -12.04 -2.16 -10.30
CA VAL A 305 -13.34 -1.51 -10.14
C VAL A 305 -14.02 -1.25 -11.49
N SER A 306 -13.28 -1.04 -12.57
CA SER A 306 -13.86 -0.83 -13.90
C SER A 306 -14.37 -2.12 -14.52
N ASP A 307 -13.73 -3.26 -14.21
CA ASP A 307 -14.18 -4.58 -14.65
C ASP A 307 -13.83 -5.66 -13.61
N PRO A 308 -14.73 -5.95 -12.65
CA PRO A 308 -14.52 -7.00 -11.66
C PRO A 308 -14.92 -8.41 -12.17
N SER A 309 -15.25 -8.58 -13.45
CA SER A 309 -15.85 -9.83 -13.96
C SER A 309 -14.93 -11.05 -13.83
N GLY A 310 -13.62 -10.85 -13.80
CA GLY A 310 -12.64 -11.92 -13.59
C GLY A 310 -12.67 -12.52 -12.18
N LEU A 311 -13.28 -11.83 -11.21
CA LEU A 311 -13.51 -12.34 -9.86
C LEU A 311 -14.74 -13.26 -9.74
N ALA A 312 -15.50 -13.46 -10.82
CA ALA A 312 -16.69 -14.30 -10.81
C ALA A 312 -16.35 -15.73 -10.33
N GLY A 313 -17.09 -16.21 -9.31
CA GLY A 313 -16.92 -17.55 -8.75
C GLY A 313 -15.82 -17.66 -7.68
N THR A 314 -14.94 -16.68 -7.54
CA THR A 314 -13.88 -16.67 -6.52
C THR A 314 -14.46 -16.32 -5.14
N ARG A 315 -14.07 -17.07 -4.08
CA ARG A 315 -14.49 -16.74 -2.71
C ARG A 315 -13.60 -15.64 -2.13
N MET A 316 -14.18 -14.58 -1.58
CA MET A 316 -13.41 -13.36 -1.26
C MET A 316 -13.65 -12.79 0.12
N TYR A 317 -12.59 -12.37 0.79
CA TYR A 317 -12.66 -11.57 2.02
C TYR A 317 -11.87 -10.28 1.87
N LEU A 318 -12.55 -9.14 1.86
CA LEU A 318 -11.91 -7.83 1.75
C LEU A 318 -12.24 -7.01 2.99
N SER A 319 -11.23 -6.43 3.65
CA SER A 319 -11.45 -5.65 4.87
C SER A 319 -10.79 -4.29 4.85
N ALA A 320 -11.40 -3.33 5.54
CA ALA A 320 -10.79 -2.02 5.80
C ALA A 320 -11.26 -1.43 7.14
N GLY A 321 -10.34 -0.78 7.84
CA GLY A 321 -10.61 0.03 9.02
C GLY A 321 -11.31 1.35 8.68
N SER A 322 -11.49 2.21 9.68
CA SER A 322 -12.11 3.53 9.50
C SER A 322 -11.10 4.67 9.44
N GLY A 323 -9.83 4.42 9.81
CA GLY A 323 -8.85 5.47 10.11
C GLY A 323 -8.99 6.07 11.50
N VAL A 324 -10.01 5.68 12.28
CA VAL A 324 -10.15 6.14 13.68
C VAL A 324 -9.17 5.37 14.56
N ILE A 325 -8.24 6.09 15.16
CA ILE A 325 -7.18 5.54 16.01
C ILE A 325 -7.80 4.94 17.29
N ASN A 326 -7.50 3.67 17.57
CA ASN A 326 -7.84 3.04 18.84
C ASN A 326 -6.79 3.33 19.94
N ASP A 327 -7.09 2.99 21.20
CA ASP A 327 -6.21 3.34 22.33
C ASP A 327 -4.86 2.62 22.29
N ALA A 328 -4.82 1.37 21.81
CA ALA A 328 -3.57 0.63 21.67
C ALA A 328 -2.68 1.20 20.55
N GLU A 329 -3.28 1.63 19.43
CA GLU A 329 -2.57 2.33 18.36
C GLU A 329 -2.06 3.69 18.82
N ARG A 330 -2.88 4.42 19.59
CA ARG A 330 -2.50 5.71 20.19
C ARG A 330 -1.26 5.56 21.06
N GLU A 331 -1.26 4.57 21.95
CA GLU A 331 -0.11 4.26 22.79
C GLU A 331 1.13 3.88 21.96
N PHE A 332 0.95 3.01 20.95
CA PHE A 332 2.03 2.61 20.05
C PHE A 332 2.69 3.80 19.36
N PHE A 333 1.92 4.69 18.74
CA PHE A 333 2.48 5.82 18.00
C PHE A 333 3.12 6.88 18.91
N TYR A 334 2.55 7.13 20.09
CA TYR A 334 3.10 8.12 21.02
C TYR A 334 4.36 7.62 21.73
N ASN A 335 4.38 6.36 22.17
CA ASN A 335 5.57 5.78 22.80
C ASN A 335 6.73 5.60 21.81
N ALA A 336 6.44 5.41 20.51
CA ALA A 336 7.47 5.22 19.49
C ALA A 336 8.07 6.52 18.94
N THR A 337 7.67 7.71 19.42
CA THR A 337 8.01 9.03 18.80
C THR A 337 7.60 9.15 17.32
N ARG A 338 6.62 8.36 16.87
CA ARG A 338 6.11 8.29 15.48
C ARG A 338 4.83 9.10 15.28
N SER A 339 4.68 10.20 16.02
CA SER A 339 3.44 10.99 16.05
C SER A 339 3.03 11.56 14.68
N SER A 340 3.98 11.85 13.79
CA SER A 340 3.73 12.29 12.41
C SER A 340 3.13 11.19 11.53
N GLU A 341 3.34 9.92 11.88
CA GLU A 341 2.83 8.77 11.10
C GLU A 341 1.37 8.44 11.42
N ILE A 342 0.84 8.93 12.55
CA ILE A 342 -0.57 8.75 12.94
C ILE A 342 -1.48 9.32 11.84
N ALA A 343 -1.22 10.56 11.44
CA ALA A 343 -2.07 11.28 10.50
C ALA A 343 -2.09 10.58 9.14
N LEU A 344 -0.93 10.16 8.65
CA LEU A 344 -0.83 9.38 7.43
C LEU A 344 -1.54 8.04 7.57
N SER A 345 -1.24 7.26 8.60
CA SER A 345 -1.78 5.91 8.78
C SER A 345 -3.30 5.92 8.92
N ALA A 346 -3.86 6.90 9.63
CA ALA A 346 -5.30 7.12 9.75
C ALA A 346 -5.92 7.49 8.39
N THR A 347 -5.32 8.45 7.69
CA THR A 347 -5.86 8.98 6.44
C THR A 347 -5.77 7.96 5.32
N LEU A 348 -4.67 7.22 5.24
CA LEU A 348 -4.50 6.13 4.29
C LEU A 348 -5.55 5.05 4.52
N GLU A 349 -5.81 4.67 5.79
CA GLU A 349 -6.85 3.67 6.10
C GLU A 349 -8.26 4.14 5.71
N ALA A 350 -8.58 5.41 5.94
CA ALA A 350 -9.83 6.00 5.48
C ALA A 350 -9.95 6.00 3.93
N GLY A 351 -8.84 6.23 3.24
CA GLY A 351 -8.74 6.16 1.78
C GLY A 351 -9.00 4.75 1.24
N VAL A 352 -8.27 3.73 1.75
CA VAL A 352 -8.46 2.33 1.34
C VAL A 352 -9.85 1.80 1.67
N ARG A 353 -10.47 2.26 2.78
CA ARG A 353 -11.89 1.96 3.06
C ARG A 353 -12.80 2.45 1.94
N THR A 354 -12.59 3.69 1.50
CA THR A 354 -13.35 4.27 0.39
C THR A 354 -13.16 3.46 -0.90
N CYS A 355 -11.93 3.01 -1.18
CA CYS A 355 -11.67 2.13 -2.32
C CYS A 355 -12.36 0.76 -2.20
N THR A 356 -12.29 0.13 -1.02
CA THR A 356 -12.94 -1.18 -0.78
C THR A 356 -14.45 -1.08 -0.96
N GLN A 357 -15.07 0.01 -0.49
CA GLN A 357 -16.50 0.29 -0.70
C GLN A 357 -16.85 0.56 -2.18
N ARG A 358 -15.91 1.10 -2.98
CA ARG A 358 -16.14 1.28 -4.42
C ARG A 358 -16.22 -0.07 -5.13
N LEU A 359 -15.28 -0.97 -4.84
CA LEU A 359 -15.32 -2.33 -5.38
C LEU A 359 -16.59 -3.08 -4.92
N GLU A 360 -16.96 -2.97 -3.64
CA GLU A 360 -18.22 -3.56 -3.13
C GLU A 360 -19.43 -3.10 -3.94
N ARG A 361 -19.56 -1.80 -4.19
CA ARG A 361 -20.68 -1.26 -4.98
C ARG A 361 -20.68 -1.80 -6.40
N GLU A 362 -19.52 -1.90 -7.04
CA GLU A 362 -19.46 -2.40 -8.41
C GLU A 362 -19.77 -3.90 -8.48
N MET A 363 -19.19 -4.68 -7.59
CA MET A 363 -19.49 -6.10 -7.49
C MET A 363 -20.98 -6.37 -7.25
N ASN A 364 -21.65 -5.56 -6.43
CA ASN A 364 -23.10 -5.67 -6.24
C ASN A 364 -23.89 -5.28 -7.49
N ARG A 365 -23.46 -4.29 -8.27
CA ARG A 365 -24.12 -3.91 -9.54
C ARG A 365 -24.06 -5.01 -10.60
N HIS A 366 -23.02 -5.82 -10.55
CA HIS A 366 -22.77 -6.92 -11.48
C HIS A 366 -23.15 -8.30 -10.92
N ASP A 367 -23.82 -8.38 -9.77
CA ASP A 367 -24.19 -9.64 -9.10
C ASP A 367 -23.01 -10.57 -8.78
N LEU A 368 -21.81 -10.01 -8.57
CA LEU A 368 -20.57 -10.75 -8.27
C LEU A 368 -20.29 -10.86 -6.76
N ALA A 369 -21.01 -10.10 -5.93
CA ALA A 369 -20.73 -10.00 -4.49
C ALA A 369 -21.17 -11.24 -3.68
N SER A 370 -21.90 -12.19 -4.25
CA SER A 370 -22.50 -13.33 -3.51
C SER A 370 -21.47 -14.23 -2.81
N ASN A 371 -20.25 -14.29 -3.35
CA ASN A 371 -19.13 -15.05 -2.78
C ASN A 371 -18.12 -14.18 -2.02
N ALA A 372 -18.41 -12.88 -1.87
CA ALA A 372 -17.53 -11.91 -1.22
C ALA A 372 -18.06 -11.49 0.16
N ARG A 373 -17.14 -11.29 1.10
CA ARG A 373 -17.39 -10.64 2.39
C ARG A 373 -16.58 -9.36 2.46
N PHE A 374 -17.28 -8.24 2.62
CA PHE A 374 -16.69 -6.94 2.89
C PHE A 374 -16.79 -6.67 4.40
N ALA A 375 -15.64 -6.57 5.06
CA ALA A 375 -15.55 -6.41 6.51
C ALA A 375 -15.01 -5.03 6.88
N TYR A 376 -15.84 -4.23 7.54
CA TYR A 376 -15.50 -2.87 7.89
C TYR A 376 -15.39 -2.69 9.40
N SER A 377 -14.20 -2.35 9.89
CA SER A 377 -14.00 -2.05 11.31
C SER A 377 -14.34 -0.58 11.60
N ASP A 378 -14.90 -0.31 12.78
CA ASP A 378 -15.23 1.05 13.22
C ASP A 378 -14.00 1.86 13.66
N ARG A 379 -12.88 1.17 13.90
CA ARG A 379 -11.59 1.71 14.29
C ARG A 379 -10.46 0.94 13.59
N GLY A 380 -9.27 1.52 13.59
CA GLY A 380 -8.06 0.95 13.02
C GLY A 380 -7.41 1.91 12.04
N ALA A 381 -6.09 2.03 12.14
CA ALA A 381 -5.21 2.74 11.23
C ALA A 381 -4.54 1.76 10.24
N HIS A 382 -3.77 2.28 9.29
CA HIS A 382 -3.04 1.47 8.31
C HIS A 382 -1.79 0.84 8.93
N THR A 383 -1.98 -0.11 9.85
CA THR A 383 -0.91 -0.74 10.65
C THR A 383 -1.11 -2.24 10.82
N TRP A 384 -0.03 -2.96 11.13
CA TRP A 384 -0.09 -4.38 11.49
C TRP A 384 -1.03 -4.68 12.66
N MET A 385 -1.22 -3.75 13.60
CA MET A 385 -2.17 -3.94 14.70
C MET A 385 -3.61 -4.07 14.19
N ASN A 386 -4.00 -3.23 13.22
CA ASN A 386 -5.28 -3.34 12.54
C ASN A 386 -5.32 -4.57 11.64
N PHE A 387 -4.28 -4.80 10.83
CA PHE A 387 -4.26 -5.91 9.85
C PHE A 387 -4.41 -7.27 10.53
N ASN A 388 -3.69 -7.50 11.64
CA ASN A 388 -3.71 -8.77 12.37
C ASN A 388 -5.08 -9.09 12.99
N THR A 389 -5.97 -8.10 13.15
CA THR A 389 -7.35 -8.35 13.59
C THR A 389 -8.20 -9.03 12.50
N GLN A 390 -7.78 -8.94 11.24
CA GLN A 390 -8.52 -9.44 10.08
C GLN A 390 -7.95 -10.72 9.48
N VAL A 391 -6.72 -11.11 9.82
CA VAL A 391 -6.07 -12.33 9.28
C VAL A 391 -6.88 -13.59 9.60
N GLY A 392 -7.18 -13.85 10.87
CA GLY A 392 -7.99 -14.99 11.31
C GLY A 392 -9.39 -15.00 10.66
N PRO A 393 -10.18 -13.92 10.77
CA PRO A 393 -11.49 -13.83 10.11
C PRO A 393 -11.45 -14.03 8.59
N ALA A 394 -10.43 -13.50 7.91
CA ALA A 394 -10.23 -13.69 6.48
C ALA A 394 -10.01 -15.17 6.16
N TRP A 395 -9.09 -15.81 6.89
CA TRP A 395 -8.81 -17.23 6.72
C TRP A 395 -10.04 -18.09 6.96
N GLU A 396 -10.75 -17.92 8.08
CA GLU A 396 -11.96 -18.69 8.36
C GLU A 396 -13.02 -18.53 7.28
N TYR A 397 -13.15 -17.33 6.72
CA TYR A 397 -14.11 -17.10 5.66
C TYR A 397 -13.73 -17.82 4.37
N ILE A 398 -12.47 -17.76 3.93
CA ILE A 398 -12.05 -18.32 2.63
C ILE A 398 -11.75 -19.82 2.68
N ARG A 399 -11.34 -20.35 3.85
CA ARG A 399 -10.91 -21.74 4.04
C ARG A 399 -11.88 -22.78 3.45
N PRO A 400 -13.21 -22.66 3.56
CA PRO A 400 -14.15 -23.65 2.99
C PRO A 400 -14.10 -23.78 1.47
N ALA A 401 -13.52 -22.84 0.72
CA ALA A 401 -13.31 -23.00 -0.73
C ALA A 401 -12.07 -23.84 -1.08
N LEU A 402 -11.25 -24.17 -0.08
CA LEU A 402 -9.93 -24.78 -0.26
C LEU A 402 -9.83 -26.24 0.19
N TYR A 403 -10.88 -26.79 0.79
CA TYR A 403 -11.00 -28.17 1.27
C TYR A 403 -12.37 -28.70 0.87
#